data_AF-B8LEN9-F1
#
_entry.id   AF-B8LEN9-F1
#
_cell.length_a   1.000
_cell.length_b   1.000
_cell.length_c   1.000
_cell.angle_alpha   90.00
_cell.angle_beta   90.00
_cell.angle_gamma   90.00
#
_symmetry.space_group_name_H-M   'P 1'
#
loop_
_entity.id
_entity.type
_entity.pdbx_description
1 polymer ?
#
loop_
_entity_poly.entity_id
_entity_poly.type
_entity_poly.pdbx_seq_one_letter_code
_entity_poly.pdbx_strand_id
1 'polypeptide(L)'
;MYIFGEEADASAGYGRFFAIADKTMHMITGAGTGDATSIQGGRNGIAPDALENVAMVHTGEKGHVALMFSPDYGEKKLRMYIGKKGFKTDGTSCGACTTEKDFLARNGLVLIVLHLMPISLLAFGSWFYLQASLPTGGGTQTGSFGTNSASAVTGTKLEDIDASPNHPTKVVLAEQLSGVYELDFTLAFSNGVFSAATSSFTISKLPLSISSPDNVEWCADDSIFVCSDNNEGAIHRRSSSGVVTKIAATKGTGESSGIYDISELLDLDPASVLLVNSMTCPTSMSVIVNPLTKTDTSGPTSHPTNAEGQPSKTPTKKPTASPVTSCGNGICELNEYSDVCQADCGSQTLTTNTVDGSGAPGAMFQVKAVRRDIKVTSLSFFSGSVNTDLVEVYTRPGEYIDHELSQDGWELVFSGNVGMLGRNALTTIGTLDTAVQIPLDGIQSFFITVANNNVMYQKGTSEGSMFATDGTLQFYQGIGLTS
;
A
#
# COMPACT_ATOMS: atom_id res chain seq x y z
N MET A 1 2.60 -3.24 -2.02
CA MET A 1 3.79 -3.47 -2.88
C MET A 1 3.76 -2.37 -3.92
N TYR A 2 4.80 -1.56 -3.99
CA TYR A 2 4.95 -0.52 -5.01
C TYR A 2 5.94 -1.02 -6.06
N ILE A 3 5.62 -0.86 -7.33
CA ILE A 3 6.53 -1.19 -8.43
C ILE A 3 6.78 0.08 -9.22
N PHE A 4 8.04 0.39 -9.49
CA PHE A 4 8.44 1.55 -10.28
C PHE A 4 9.61 1.19 -11.19
N GLY A 5 9.70 1.89 -12.32
CA GLY A 5 10.75 1.75 -13.31
C GLY A 5 11.79 2.86 -13.23
N GLU A 6 12.98 2.58 -13.77
CA GLU A 6 13.90 3.59 -14.28
C GLU A 6 13.67 3.69 -15.78
N GLU A 7 13.48 4.92 -16.27
CA GLU A 7 13.48 5.23 -17.69
C GLU A 7 14.85 4.87 -18.29
N ALA A 8 14.85 3.92 -19.21
CA ALA A 8 16.06 3.60 -19.96
C ALA A 8 16.19 4.55 -21.13
N ASP A 9 17.26 5.35 -21.14
CA ASP A 9 17.63 6.06 -22.34
C ASP A 9 17.98 5.05 -23.47
N ALA A 10 17.83 5.49 -24.72
CA ALA A 10 18.10 4.67 -25.90
C ALA A 10 19.53 4.10 -25.96
N SER A 11 20.47 4.59 -25.12
CA SER A 11 21.86 4.17 -25.05
C SER A 11 22.15 3.12 -23.96
N ALA A 12 21.34 3.07 -22.89
CA ALA A 12 21.45 2.14 -21.77
C ALA A 12 20.91 0.74 -22.12
N GLY A 13 20.08 0.65 -23.15
CA GLY A 13 19.61 -0.59 -23.76
C GLY A 13 18.45 -1.27 -23.04
N TYR A 14 18.28 -1.12 -21.72
CA TYR A 14 17.22 -1.79 -20.94
C TYR A 14 16.81 -1.05 -19.66
N GLY A 15 15.50 -1.02 -19.38
CA GLY A 15 14.93 -0.45 -18.14
C GLY A 15 15.02 -1.40 -16.94
N ARG A 16 15.17 -0.82 -15.73
CA ARG A 16 15.17 -1.56 -14.46
C ARG A 16 13.91 -1.26 -13.67
N PHE A 17 13.17 -2.29 -13.26
CA PHE A 17 12.08 -2.13 -12.30
C PHE A 17 12.46 -2.66 -10.95
N PHE A 18 11.91 -2.01 -9.95
CA PHE A 18 12.06 -2.35 -8.56
C PHE A 18 10.68 -2.53 -7.94
N ALA A 19 10.53 -3.56 -7.13
CA ALA A 19 9.40 -3.73 -6.24
C ALA A 19 9.84 -3.39 -4.82
N ILE A 20 9.13 -2.48 -4.15
CA ILE A 20 9.29 -2.22 -2.72
C ILE A 20 8.16 -2.90 -1.95
N ALA A 21 8.56 -3.64 -0.92
CA ALA A 21 7.68 -4.15 0.12
C ALA A 21 8.48 -4.26 1.42
N ASP A 22 7.83 -4.17 2.57
CA ASP A 22 8.45 -4.47 3.87
C ASP A 22 9.81 -3.75 4.13
N LYS A 23 9.96 -2.53 3.60
CA LYS A 23 11.19 -1.69 3.62
C LYS A 23 12.38 -2.23 2.81
N THR A 24 12.18 -3.26 2.01
CA THR A 24 13.19 -3.86 1.13
C THR A 24 12.88 -3.52 -0.33
N MET A 25 13.94 -3.34 -1.12
CA MET A 25 13.85 -3.04 -2.55
C MET A 25 14.35 -4.25 -3.34
N HIS A 26 13.49 -4.79 -4.20
CA HIS A 26 13.78 -5.97 -5.01
C HIS A 26 13.81 -5.58 -6.49
N MET A 27 14.95 -5.71 -7.14
CA MET A 27 15.03 -5.51 -8.59
C MET A 27 14.39 -6.68 -9.33
N ILE A 28 13.35 -6.41 -10.12
CA ILE A 28 12.55 -7.42 -10.83
C ILE A 28 12.88 -7.54 -12.32
N THR A 29 13.53 -6.54 -12.93
CA THR A 29 14.06 -6.61 -14.32
C THR A 29 15.55 -6.25 -14.39
N GLY A 30 16.16 -6.30 -15.59
CA GLY A 30 17.53 -5.86 -15.84
C GLY A 30 18.44 -6.95 -16.43
N ALA A 31 19.64 -6.56 -16.87
CA ALA A 31 20.61 -7.44 -17.52
C ALA A 31 21.02 -8.60 -16.62
N GLY A 32 20.52 -9.80 -16.94
CA GLY A 32 21.17 -11.05 -16.56
C GLY A 32 22.24 -11.41 -17.59
N THR A 33 23.21 -12.24 -17.23
CA THR A 33 24.25 -12.76 -18.15
C THR A 33 23.69 -13.76 -19.19
N GLY A 34 22.41 -13.67 -19.54
CA GLY A 34 21.71 -14.58 -20.45
C GLY A 34 21.63 -13.99 -21.86
N ASP A 35 22.08 -14.78 -22.84
CA ASP A 35 22.14 -14.49 -24.27
C ASP A 35 20.92 -13.71 -24.83
N ALA A 36 21.20 -12.52 -25.36
CA ALA A 36 20.24 -11.57 -25.94
C ALA A 36 19.53 -12.07 -27.22
N THR A 37 19.88 -13.27 -27.72
CA THR A 37 19.22 -13.88 -28.88
C THR A 37 18.03 -14.78 -28.54
N SER A 38 17.72 -14.93 -27.25
CA SER A 38 16.52 -15.61 -26.77
C SER A 38 15.70 -14.65 -25.90
N ILE A 39 14.38 -14.82 -25.85
CA ILE A 39 13.44 -14.06 -25.00
C ILE A 39 13.71 -14.32 -23.48
N GLN A 40 14.90 -14.81 -23.11
CA GLN A 40 15.24 -15.43 -21.82
C GLN A 40 16.35 -14.68 -21.05
N GLY A 41 16.79 -13.50 -21.50
CA GLY A 41 17.95 -12.79 -20.91
C GLY A 41 17.67 -11.89 -19.69
N GLY A 42 16.42 -11.76 -19.25
CA GLY A 42 16.05 -10.85 -18.16
C GLY A 42 16.17 -11.45 -16.78
N ARG A 43 16.59 -10.66 -15.78
CA ARG A 43 16.53 -11.09 -14.36
C ARG A 43 15.08 -11.47 -14.01
N ASN A 44 14.89 -12.63 -13.39
CA ASN A 44 13.58 -13.19 -13.03
C ASN A 44 12.61 -13.38 -14.21
N GLY A 45 13.12 -13.44 -15.45
CA GLY A 45 12.36 -13.72 -16.66
C GLY A 45 11.38 -12.64 -17.10
N ILE A 46 11.56 -11.41 -16.61
CA ILE A 46 11.00 -10.24 -17.25
C ILE A 46 11.96 -9.82 -18.36
N ALA A 47 11.53 -9.98 -19.61
CA ALA A 47 12.37 -9.70 -20.78
C ALA A 47 12.93 -8.28 -20.68
N PRO A 48 14.24 -8.11 -20.91
CA PRO A 48 14.83 -6.80 -20.89
C PRO A 48 14.36 -6.10 -22.16
N ASP A 49 13.62 -5.00 -21.99
CA ASP A 49 13.22 -4.09 -23.05
C ASP A 49 13.45 -2.67 -22.52
N ALA A 50 13.33 -1.66 -23.38
CA ALA A 50 13.30 -0.27 -22.97
C ALA A 50 11.90 0.08 -22.43
N LEU A 51 11.53 -0.69 -21.41
CA LEU A 51 10.37 -0.50 -20.59
C LEU A 51 10.51 0.83 -19.83
N GLU A 52 9.43 1.58 -19.79
CA GLU A 52 9.34 2.86 -19.12
C GLU A 52 8.57 2.69 -17.80
N ASN A 53 7.36 2.13 -17.88
CA ASN A 53 6.48 2.00 -16.73
C ASN A 53 5.70 0.67 -16.68
N VAL A 54 5.14 0.37 -15.51
CA VAL A 54 4.40 -0.85 -15.22
C VAL A 54 3.16 -0.56 -14.36
N ALA A 55 2.01 -1.07 -14.80
CA ALA A 55 0.77 -0.98 -14.04
C ALA A 55 0.40 -2.36 -13.46
N MET A 56 0.03 -2.40 -12.18
CA MET A 56 -0.48 -3.62 -11.54
C MET A 56 -1.98 -3.74 -11.78
N VAL A 57 -2.40 -4.82 -12.46
CA VAL A 57 -3.79 -5.06 -12.81
C VAL A 57 -4.40 -6.10 -11.88
N HIS A 58 -5.57 -5.81 -11.33
CA HIS A 58 -6.30 -6.73 -10.48
C HIS A 58 -6.82 -7.92 -11.29
N THR A 59 -6.48 -9.11 -10.84
CA THR A 59 -6.82 -10.37 -11.52
C THR A 59 -8.24 -10.85 -11.20
N GLY A 60 -8.86 -10.36 -10.12
CA GLY A 60 -10.04 -11.00 -9.53
C GLY A 60 -9.75 -12.32 -8.82
N GLU A 61 -8.50 -12.80 -8.89
CA GLU A 61 -8.08 -14.12 -8.39
C GLU A 61 -6.90 -13.99 -7.42
N LYS A 62 -7.07 -14.49 -6.20
CA LYS A 62 -6.09 -14.29 -5.12
C LYS A 62 -4.71 -14.90 -5.42
N GLY A 63 -4.69 -16.00 -6.16
CA GLY A 63 -3.49 -16.78 -6.47
C GLY A 63 -2.59 -16.19 -7.55
N HIS A 64 -2.93 -15.04 -8.14
CA HIS A 64 -2.17 -14.46 -9.26
C HIS A 64 -1.87 -12.97 -9.09
N VAL A 65 -0.89 -12.50 -9.85
CA VAL A 65 -0.57 -11.10 -10.12
C VAL A 65 -0.63 -10.86 -11.62
N ALA A 66 -1.08 -9.68 -12.04
CA ALA A 66 -0.98 -9.25 -13.42
C ALA A 66 -0.23 -7.91 -13.48
N LEU A 67 0.77 -7.82 -14.35
CA LEU A 67 1.57 -6.62 -14.58
C LEU A 67 1.51 -6.27 -16.07
N MET A 68 0.98 -5.10 -16.38
CA MET A 68 1.03 -4.53 -17.73
C MET A 68 2.28 -3.68 -17.85
N PHE A 69 3.01 -3.79 -18.95
CA PHE A 69 4.24 -3.04 -19.19
C PHE A 69 4.11 -2.15 -20.43
N SER A 70 4.58 -0.91 -20.30
CA SER A 70 4.69 0.06 -21.40
C SER A 70 6.16 0.27 -21.79
N PRO A 71 6.54 -0.01 -23.05
CA PRO A 71 7.88 0.29 -23.57
C PRO A 71 7.92 1.56 -24.43
N ASP A 72 8.75 2.54 -24.06
CA ASP A 72 9.03 3.73 -24.86
C ASP A 72 9.91 3.41 -26.08
N TYR A 73 11.03 2.70 -25.87
CA TYR A 73 11.93 2.28 -26.96
C TYR A 73 11.83 0.77 -27.24
N GLY A 74 12.78 0.25 -28.04
CA GLY A 74 12.88 -1.17 -28.35
C GLY A 74 11.73 -1.67 -29.22
N GLU A 75 11.03 -2.72 -28.78
CA GLU A 75 9.96 -3.32 -29.58
C GLU A 75 8.69 -2.46 -29.66
N LYS A 76 8.49 -1.53 -28.72
CA LYS A 76 7.30 -0.65 -28.64
C LYS A 76 5.97 -1.43 -28.68
N LYS A 77 5.92 -2.57 -27.97
CA LYS A 77 4.76 -3.47 -27.91
C LYS A 77 4.26 -3.66 -26.48
N LEU A 78 2.98 -3.39 -26.26
CA LEU A 78 2.36 -3.62 -24.96
C LEU A 78 2.30 -5.11 -24.63
N ARG A 79 2.67 -5.44 -23.39
CA ARG A 79 2.69 -6.81 -22.88
C ARG A 79 2.07 -6.86 -21.49
N MET A 80 1.48 -8.01 -21.19
CA MET A 80 0.98 -8.38 -19.86
C MET A 80 1.75 -9.62 -19.39
N TYR A 81 2.27 -9.54 -18.17
CA TYR A 81 2.74 -10.69 -17.41
C TYR A 81 1.65 -11.14 -16.46
N ILE A 82 1.33 -12.44 -16.47
CA ILE A 82 0.43 -13.06 -15.49
C ILE A 82 1.24 -14.05 -14.67
N GLY A 83 1.47 -13.76 -13.40
CA GLY A 83 2.26 -14.57 -12.48
C GLY A 83 1.41 -15.29 -11.43
N LYS A 84 1.76 -16.53 -11.09
CA LYS A 84 1.14 -17.35 -10.05
C LYS A 84 1.95 -17.24 -8.76
N LYS A 85 1.26 -16.87 -7.68
CA LYS A 85 1.86 -16.69 -6.35
C LYS A 85 2.18 -18.02 -5.69
N GLY A 86 3.23 -18.02 -4.86
CA GLY A 86 3.58 -19.15 -4.00
C GLY A 86 4.49 -20.20 -4.64
N PHE A 87 5.17 -19.88 -5.74
CA PHE A 87 6.04 -20.81 -6.46
C PHE A 87 7.44 -20.26 -6.67
N LYS A 88 8.44 -21.11 -6.45
CA LYS A 88 9.88 -20.80 -6.60
C LYS A 88 10.35 -20.94 -8.05
N THR A 89 11.59 -20.53 -8.31
CA THR A 89 12.24 -20.59 -9.63
C THR A 89 12.47 -22.03 -10.12
N ASP A 90 12.33 -23.04 -9.27
CA ASP A 90 12.41 -24.46 -9.62
C ASP A 90 11.02 -25.11 -9.78
N GLY A 91 9.97 -24.34 -9.57
CA GLY A 91 8.58 -24.74 -9.72
C GLY A 91 8.00 -25.49 -8.56
N THR A 92 8.77 -25.65 -7.49
CA THR A 92 8.25 -26.10 -6.22
C THR A 92 7.39 -25.00 -5.60
N SER A 93 6.33 -25.41 -4.90
CA SER A 93 5.66 -24.48 -4.02
C SER A 93 6.66 -24.00 -2.97
N CYS A 94 6.68 -22.70 -2.69
CA CYS A 94 7.51 -22.17 -1.62
C CYS A 94 6.99 -22.54 -0.21
N GLY A 95 5.87 -23.28 -0.11
CA GLY A 95 5.22 -23.57 1.16
C GLY A 95 4.73 -22.29 1.81
N ALA A 96 5.22 -21.98 3.02
CA ALA A 96 4.82 -20.81 3.77
C ALA A 96 5.31 -19.47 3.18
N CYS A 97 6.30 -19.46 2.26
CA CYS A 97 6.81 -18.23 1.61
C CYS A 97 7.10 -17.08 2.61
N THR A 98 7.52 -17.41 3.85
CA THR A 98 7.59 -16.45 4.96
C THR A 98 8.89 -15.67 4.99
N THR A 99 9.94 -16.15 4.32
CA THR A 99 11.25 -15.49 4.34
C THR A 99 11.31 -14.33 3.33
N GLU A 100 12.13 -13.33 3.62
CA GLU A 100 12.42 -12.21 2.71
C GLU A 100 12.95 -12.68 1.35
N LYS A 101 13.70 -13.79 1.33
CA LYS A 101 14.23 -14.43 0.11
C LYS A 101 13.15 -15.02 -0.78
N ASP A 102 11.97 -15.31 -0.23
CA ASP A 102 10.81 -15.82 -0.98
C ASP A 102 9.87 -14.70 -1.46
N PHE A 103 10.23 -13.41 -1.27
CA PHE A 103 9.36 -12.28 -1.63
C PHE A 103 8.83 -12.37 -3.07
N LEU A 104 9.71 -12.61 -4.04
CA LEU A 104 9.31 -12.71 -5.43
C LEU A 104 8.38 -13.91 -5.65
N ALA A 105 8.67 -15.06 -5.02
CA ALA A 105 7.86 -16.28 -5.14
C ALA A 105 6.47 -16.05 -4.54
N ARG A 106 6.40 -15.41 -3.36
CA ARG A 106 5.16 -15.06 -2.66
C ARG A 106 4.26 -14.16 -3.50
N ASN A 107 4.87 -13.25 -4.24
CA ASN A 107 4.14 -12.28 -5.06
C ASN A 107 3.95 -12.71 -6.52
N GLY A 108 4.37 -13.93 -6.88
CA GLY A 108 4.22 -14.44 -8.25
C GLY A 108 5.08 -13.70 -9.26
N LEU A 109 6.20 -13.12 -8.82
CA LEU A 109 7.19 -12.38 -9.63
C LEU A 109 8.42 -13.24 -9.94
N VAL A 110 8.24 -14.57 -9.96
CA VAL A 110 9.29 -15.56 -10.22
C VAL A 110 9.04 -16.25 -11.55
N LEU A 111 10.01 -16.17 -12.46
CA LEU A 111 10.05 -16.97 -13.68
C LEU A 111 11.18 -18.00 -13.63
N ILE A 112 10.89 -19.21 -14.11
CA ILE A 112 11.84 -20.30 -14.28
C ILE A 112 12.46 -20.21 -15.67
N VAL A 113 13.79 -20.27 -15.75
CA VAL A 113 14.52 -20.55 -16.99
C VAL A 113 15.20 -21.90 -16.82
N LEU A 114 14.61 -22.97 -17.34
CA LEU A 114 15.24 -24.29 -17.34
C LEU A 114 16.10 -24.43 -18.60
N HIS A 115 17.43 -24.39 -18.43
CA HIS A 115 18.40 -24.36 -19.54
C HIS A 115 18.65 -25.72 -20.22
N LEU A 116 17.88 -26.76 -19.88
CA LEU A 116 18.11 -28.13 -20.34
C LEU A 116 16.76 -28.83 -20.51
N MET A 117 16.18 -28.79 -21.72
CA MET A 117 15.35 -29.83 -22.39
C MET A 117 14.27 -29.22 -23.32
N PRO A 118 13.97 -29.85 -24.49
CA PRO A 118 13.01 -29.35 -25.47
C PRO A 118 11.57 -29.77 -25.12
N ILE A 119 11.14 -29.52 -23.88
CA ILE A 119 9.78 -29.78 -23.43
C ILE A 119 9.26 -28.49 -22.81
N SER A 120 8.23 -27.92 -23.42
CA SER A 120 7.53 -26.72 -22.99
C SER A 120 7.06 -26.87 -21.54
N LEU A 121 7.77 -26.26 -20.59
CA LEU A 121 7.44 -26.33 -19.16
C LEU A 121 7.25 -24.93 -18.59
N LEU A 122 5.97 -24.60 -18.45
CA LEU A 122 5.32 -23.83 -17.38
C LEU A 122 6.26 -22.98 -16.53
N ALA A 123 6.58 -21.78 -17.02
CA ALA A 123 6.87 -20.70 -16.12
C ALA A 123 5.63 -20.43 -15.26
N PHE A 124 5.81 -20.23 -13.95
CA PHE A 124 4.70 -19.91 -13.05
C PHE A 124 4.15 -18.51 -13.29
N GLY A 125 4.74 -17.75 -14.21
CA GLY A 125 4.02 -16.70 -14.94
C GLY A 125 4.19 -16.82 -16.45
N SER A 126 3.34 -16.13 -17.20
CA SER A 126 3.34 -16.16 -18.67
C SER A 126 3.22 -14.76 -19.25
N TRP A 127 3.89 -14.56 -20.38
CA TRP A 127 3.86 -13.32 -21.15
C TRP A 127 2.83 -13.39 -22.26
N PHE A 128 2.05 -12.34 -22.38
CA PHE A 128 1.09 -12.17 -23.46
C PHE A 128 1.26 -10.79 -24.07
N TYR A 129 1.32 -10.74 -25.39
CA TYR A 129 1.08 -9.50 -26.11
C TYR A 129 -0.41 -9.15 -26.00
N LEU A 130 -0.69 -7.88 -25.75
CA LEU A 130 -2.03 -7.33 -25.89
C LEU A 130 -2.32 -7.22 -27.39
N GLN A 131 -3.28 -7.97 -27.92
CA GLN A 131 -3.57 -8.03 -29.35
C GLN A 131 -4.79 -7.18 -29.70
N ALA A 132 -4.53 -5.97 -30.21
CA ALA A 132 -5.54 -5.03 -30.68
C ALA A 132 -4.87 -3.93 -31.53
N SER A 133 -5.62 -2.91 -31.91
CA SER A 133 -5.09 -1.65 -32.45
C SER A 133 -5.54 -0.48 -31.58
N LEU A 134 -4.71 0.56 -31.48
CA LEU A 134 -5.10 1.80 -30.82
C LEU A 134 -6.28 2.43 -31.58
N PRO A 135 -7.44 2.67 -30.92
CA PRO A 135 -8.59 3.27 -31.57
C PRO A 135 -8.31 4.72 -31.96
N THR A 136 -8.77 5.12 -33.15
CA THR A 136 -8.78 6.52 -33.57
C THR A 136 -10.12 7.17 -33.20
N GLY A 137 -10.13 8.49 -33.03
CA GLY A 137 -11.38 9.28 -32.94
C GLY A 137 -12.33 8.98 -31.76
N GLY A 138 -11.81 8.67 -30.58
CA GLY A 138 -12.65 8.41 -29.39
C GLY A 138 -13.38 7.05 -29.41
N GLY A 139 -12.99 6.15 -30.32
CA GLY A 139 -13.55 4.82 -30.41
C GLY A 139 -13.06 3.86 -29.32
N THR A 140 -13.71 2.71 -29.24
CA THR A 140 -13.32 1.57 -28.40
C THR A 140 -13.06 0.36 -29.29
N GLN A 141 -12.02 -0.41 -28.99
CA GLN A 141 -11.77 -1.72 -29.60
C GLN A 141 -11.66 -2.80 -28.52
N THR A 142 -12.14 -4.00 -28.85
CA THR A 142 -11.89 -5.19 -28.03
C THR A 142 -10.60 -5.85 -28.49
N GLY A 143 -9.75 -6.18 -27.52
CA GLY A 143 -8.51 -6.92 -27.72
C GLY A 143 -8.53 -8.29 -27.07
N SER A 144 -7.54 -9.11 -27.47
CA SER A 144 -7.30 -10.45 -26.96
C SER A 144 -5.87 -10.60 -26.46
N PHE A 145 -5.57 -11.73 -25.80
CA PHE A 145 -4.22 -12.07 -25.36
C PHE A 145 -3.61 -13.11 -26.29
N GLY A 146 -2.34 -12.94 -26.67
CA GLY A 146 -1.65 -13.95 -27.46
C GLY A 146 -0.14 -13.87 -27.39
N THR A 147 0.54 -14.86 -27.95
CA THR A 147 2.01 -14.95 -27.95
C THR A 147 2.64 -14.43 -29.24
N ASN A 148 1.81 -14.09 -30.25
CA ASN A 148 2.29 -13.51 -31.50
C ASN A 148 2.51 -12.00 -31.35
N SER A 149 3.77 -11.58 -31.47
CA SER A 149 4.17 -10.18 -31.36
C SER A 149 3.76 -9.32 -32.55
N ALA A 150 3.45 -9.92 -33.71
CA ALA A 150 3.03 -9.18 -34.92
C ALA A 150 1.63 -8.56 -34.80
N SER A 151 0.82 -9.05 -33.86
CA SER A 151 -0.53 -8.53 -33.58
C SER A 151 -0.59 -7.71 -32.31
N ALA A 152 0.56 -7.42 -31.69
CA ALA A 152 0.62 -6.65 -30.46
C ALA A 152 0.15 -5.20 -30.68
N VAL A 153 -0.47 -4.60 -29.67
CA VAL A 153 -0.72 -3.16 -29.63
C VAL A 153 0.64 -2.46 -29.64
N THR A 154 0.83 -1.61 -30.64
CA THR A 154 2.03 -0.80 -30.85
C THR A 154 1.68 0.68 -30.85
N GLY A 155 2.57 1.51 -30.33
CA GLY A 155 2.55 2.97 -30.48
C GLY A 155 3.81 3.47 -31.18
N THR A 156 3.82 4.74 -31.55
CA THR A 156 5.04 5.39 -32.05
C THR A 156 5.95 5.76 -30.89
N LYS A 157 5.36 6.25 -29.80
CA LYS A 157 6.00 6.50 -28.51
C LYS A 157 4.98 6.19 -27.42
N LEU A 158 5.02 4.95 -26.92
CA LEU A 158 4.18 4.51 -25.81
C LEU A 158 4.83 5.04 -24.56
N GLU A 159 4.11 5.85 -23.81
CA GLU A 159 4.63 6.53 -22.63
C GLU A 159 4.15 5.77 -21.37
N ASP A 160 4.06 6.47 -20.25
CA ASP A 160 3.58 5.96 -18.97
C ASP A 160 2.21 5.26 -18.99
N ILE A 161 2.05 4.38 -17.99
CA ILE A 161 0.80 3.69 -17.66
C ILE A 161 0.55 3.72 -16.15
N ASP A 162 -0.71 3.79 -15.76
CA ASP A 162 -1.11 3.69 -14.35
C ASP A 162 -2.46 2.97 -14.17
N ALA A 163 -2.63 2.28 -13.04
CA ALA A 163 -3.85 1.51 -12.74
C ALA A 163 -4.84 2.32 -11.91
N SER A 164 -6.13 2.22 -12.22
CA SER A 164 -7.15 2.91 -11.44
C SER A 164 -7.25 2.35 -10.01
N PRO A 165 -7.19 3.19 -8.97
CA PRO A 165 -7.35 2.74 -7.59
C PRO A 165 -8.77 2.25 -7.28
N ASN A 166 -9.80 2.82 -7.93
CA ASN A 166 -11.20 2.44 -7.70
C ASN A 166 -11.69 1.33 -8.65
N HIS A 167 -11.06 1.21 -9.81
CA HIS A 167 -11.43 0.24 -10.84
C HIS A 167 -10.19 -0.56 -11.22
N PRO A 168 -9.68 -1.44 -10.34
CA PRO A 168 -8.30 -1.95 -10.45
C PRO A 168 -8.08 -2.92 -11.62
N THR A 169 -9.10 -3.19 -12.43
CA THR A 169 -8.97 -3.83 -13.75
C THR A 169 -8.69 -2.84 -14.88
N LYS A 170 -8.66 -1.54 -14.60
CA LYS A 170 -8.46 -0.47 -15.58
C LYS A 170 -7.07 0.11 -15.49
N VAL A 171 -6.52 0.44 -16.65
CA VAL A 171 -5.21 1.09 -16.80
C VAL A 171 -5.37 2.27 -17.74
N VAL A 172 -4.79 3.41 -17.39
CA VAL A 172 -4.60 4.53 -18.30
C VAL A 172 -3.23 4.40 -18.97
N LEU A 173 -3.15 4.72 -20.26
CA LEU A 173 -1.93 4.70 -21.07
C LEU A 173 -1.83 6.02 -21.83
N ALA A 174 -0.66 6.66 -21.79
CA ALA A 174 -0.32 7.71 -22.73
C ALA A 174 0.42 7.16 -23.95
N GLU A 175 0.10 7.72 -25.11
CA GLU A 175 0.90 7.56 -26.32
C GLU A 175 1.08 8.95 -26.92
N GLN A 176 2.33 9.38 -27.02
CA GLN A 176 2.69 10.79 -27.25
C GLN A 176 2.06 11.38 -28.51
N LEU A 177 1.90 10.59 -29.57
CA LEU A 177 1.45 11.11 -30.86
C LEU A 177 -0.05 10.97 -31.09
N SER A 178 -0.69 10.05 -30.38
CA SER A 178 -2.05 9.63 -30.68
C SER A 178 -3.01 9.90 -29.53
N GLY A 179 -2.58 10.06 -28.29
CA GLY A 179 -3.42 10.51 -27.18
C GLY A 179 -3.37 9.60 -25.95
N VAL A 180 -4.39 9.72 -25.11
CA VAL A 180 -4.51 8.92 -23.88
C VAL A 180 -5.60 7.87 -24.06
N TYR A 181 -5.34 6.67 -23.57
CA TYR A 181 -6.20 5.50 -23.70
C TYR A 181 -6.54 4.92 -22.34
N GLU A 182 -7.76 4.43 -22.21
CA GLU A 182 -8.19 3.60 -21.10
C GLU A 182 -8.27 2.15 -21.58
N LEU A 183 -7.59 1.25 -20.88
CA LEU A 183 -7.69 -0.19 -21.04
C LEU A 183 -8.51 -0.75 -19.88
N ASP A 184 -9.47 -1.63 -20.16
CA ASP A 184 -10.27 -2.33 -19.13
C ASP A 184 -10.16 -3.85 -19.34
N PHE A 185 -9.62 -4.54 -18.36
CA PHE A 185 -9.23 -5.94 -18.45
C PHE A 185 -10.29 -6.87 -17.86
N THR A 186 -10.64 -7.91 -18.61
CA THR A 186 -11.40 -9.06 -18.12
C THR A 186 -10.51 -10.29 -18.15
N LEU A 187 -9.92 -10.61 -16.99
CA LEU A 187 -9.01 -11.75 -16.84
C LEU A 187 -9.79 -12.98 -16.36
N ALA A 188 -9.72 -14.06 -17.13
CA ALA A 188 -10.45 -15.29 -16.86
C ALA A 188 -9.50 -16.38 -16.32
N PHE A 189 -9.94 -17.04 -15.25
CA PHE A 189 -9.24 -18.16 -14.64
C PHE A 189 -10.16 -19.38 -14.61
N SER A 190 -9.64 -20.54 -15.03
CA SER A 190 -10.33 -21.83 -14.94
C SER A 190 -9.49 -22.75 -14.07
N ASN A 191 -10.06 -23.25 -12.97
CA ASN A 191 -9.36 -24.07 -11.98
C ASN A 191 -8.04 -23.45 -11.49
N GLY A 192 -8.02 -22.13 -11.26
CA GLY A 192 -6.82 -21.41 -10.83
C GLY A 192 -5.71 -21.35 -11.88
N VAL A 193 -6.05 -21.46 -13.17
CA VAL A 193 -5.13 -21.30 -14.30
C VAL A 193 -5.66 -20.18 -15.21
N PHE A 194 -4.81 -19.23 -15.54
CA PHE A 194 -5.14 -18.15 -16.47
C PHE A 194 -5.47 -18.69 -17.87
N SER A 195 -6.54 -18.19 -18.47
CA SER A 195 -6.98 -18.56 -19.81
C SER A 195 -6.96 -17.35 -20.75
N ALA A 196 -5.91 -17.26 -21.57
CA ALA A 196 -5.78 -16.21 -22.58
C ALA A 196 -6.94 -16.21 -23.59
N ALA A 197 -7.45 -17.40 -23.94
CA ALA A 197 -8.52 -17.57 -24.94
C ALA A 197 -9.88 -17.03 -24.49
N THR A 198 -10.13 -16.98 -23.18
CA THR A 198 -11.38 -16.47 -22.60
C THR A 198 -11.19 -15.15 -21.87
N SER A 199 -9.96 -14.64 -21.83
CA SER A 199 -9.66 -13.30 -21.31
C SER A 199 -9.73 -12.30 -22.46
N SER A 200 -10.10 -11.08 -22.14
CA SER A 200 -10.19 -9.98 -23.10
C SER A 200 -9.85 -8.65 -22.43
N PHE A 201 -9.71 -7.62 -23.24
CA PHE A 201 -9.72 -6.26 -22.75
C PHE A 201 -10.43 -5.36 -23.75
N THR A 202 -10.84 -4.18 -23.31
CA THR A 202 -11.19 -3.09 -24.22
C THR A 202 -10.15 -2.00 -24.15
N ILE A 203 -9.85 -1.35 -25.26
CA ILE A 203 -9.04 -0.13 -25.32
C ILE A 203 -9.90 0.99 -25.89
N SER A 204 -10.01 2.09 -25.15
CA SER A 204 -10.84 3.25 -25.49
C SER A 204 -9.98 4.49 -25.54
N LYS A 205 -10.03 5.24 -26.65
CA LYS A 205 -9.34 6.53 -26.71
C LYS A 205 -10.13 7.55 -25.90
N LEU A 206 -9.50 8.14 -24.90
CA LEU A 206 -10.11 9.20 -24.12
C LEU A 206 -10.21 10.48 -24.99
N PRO A 207 -11.30 11.26 -24.90
CA PRO A 207 -11.49 12.48 -25.68
C PRO A 207 -10.66 13.64 -25.08
N LEU A 208 -9.35 13.44 -24.96
CA LEU A 208 -8.40 14.42 -24.44
C LEU A 208 -7.69 15.11 -25.59
N SER A 209 -7.85 16.43 -25.68
CA SER A 209 -7.11 17.28 -26.63
C SER A 209 -5.80 17.76 -26.01
N ILE A 210 -4.93 16.81 -25.68
CA ILE A 210 -3.62 17.06 -25.06
C ILE A 210 -2.56 16.80 -26.12
N SER A 211 -1.66 17.77 -26.34
CA SER A 211 -0.53 17.62 -27.24
C SER A 211 0.62 16.93 -26.53
N SER A 212 1.11 15.82 -27.06
CA SER A 212 2.22 15.05 -26.49
C SER A 212 1.96 14.56 -25.07
N PRO A 213 0.86 13.82 -24.79
CA PRO A 213 0.69 13.22 -23.48
C PRO A 213 1.84 12.25 -23.18
N ASP A 214 2.33 12.31 -21.97
CA ASP A 214 3.54 11.61 -21.53
C ASP A 214 3.22 10.89 -20.22
N ASN A 215 3.52 11.49 -19.07
CA ASN A 215 3.15 10.88 -17.79
C ASN A 215 1.64 10.87 -17.56
N VAL A 216 1.11 9.75 -17.04
CA VAL A 216 -0.28 9.61 -16.62
C VAL A 216 -0.38 9.07 -15.20
N GLU A 217 -1.35 9.58 -14.44
CA GLU A 217 -1.64 9.14 -13.08
C GLU A 217 -3.16 9.09 -12.88
N TRP A 218 -3.66 8.05 -12.23
CA TRP A 218 -5.07 7.85 -11.93
C TRP A 218 -5.34 8.01 -10.43
N CYS A 219 -6.09 9.04 -10.07
CA CYS A 219 -6.38 9.36 -8.68
C CYS A 219 -7.61 8.62 -8.13
N ALA A 220 -7.70 8.57 -6.79
CA ALA A 220 -8.80 7.93 -6.05
C ALA A 220 -10.18 8.63 -6.22
N ASP A 221 -10.24 9.80 -6.86
CA ASP A 221 -11.49 10.45 -7.25
C ASP A 221 -11.91 10.15 -8.71
N ASP A 222 -11.30 9.12 -9.31
CA ASP A 222 -11.42 8.75 -10.73
C ASP A 222 -10.96 9.84 -11.71
N SER A 223 -10.25 10.87 -11.25
CA SER A 223 -9.61 11.81 -12.16
C SER A 223 -8.30 11.26 -12.70
N ILE A 224 -7.98 11.64 -13.94
CA ILE A 224 -6.75 11.26 -14.62
C ILE A 224 -5.92 12.53 -14.82
N PHE A 225 -4.68 12.50 -14.35
CA PHE A 225 -3.70 13.53 -14.61
C PHE A 225 -2.82 13.12 -15.77
N VAL A 226 -2.48 14.10 -16.59
CA VAL A 226 -1.65 13.90 -17.78
C VAL A 226 -0.65 15.03 -17.84
N CYS A 227 0.64 14.70 -17.76
CA CYS A 227 1.70 15.63 -18.11
C CYS A 227 1.93 15.59 -19.61
N SER A 228 2.26 16.73 -20.21
CA SER A 228 2.65 16.79 -21.61
C SER A 228 4.16 16.90 -21.76
N ASP A 229 4.74 16.06 -22.61
CA ASP A 229 6.11 16.18 -23.11
C ASP A 229 6.14 17.18 -24.27
N ASN A 230 6.06 18.46 -23.92
CA ASN A 230 6.25 19.56 -24.85
C ASN A 230 6.90 20.74 -24.12
N ASN A 231 7.22 21.80 -24.87
CA ASN A 231 7.88 23.00 -24.34
C ASN A 231 7.16 23.68 -23.17
N GLU A 232 5.87 23.39 -22.96
CA GLU A 232 5.10 23.95 -21.85
C GLU A 232 5.12 23.05 -20.60
N GLY A 233 5.25 21.73 -20.74
CA GLY A 233 5.14 20.81 -19.61
C GLY A 233 3.77 20.89 -18.94
N ALA A 234 2.71 21.04 -19.74
CA ALA A 234 1.36 21.31 -19.24
C ALA A 234 0.79 20.08 -18.50
N ILE A 235 0.18 20.32 -17.34
CA ILE A 235 -0.50 19.28 -16.56
C ILE A 235 -2.01 19.48 -16.70
N HIS A 236 -2.66 18.45 -17.22
CA HIS A 236 -4.09 18.41 -17.41
C HIS A 236 -4.72 17.43 -16.43
N ARG A 237 -5.87 17.79 -15.88
CA ARG A 237 -6.75 16.90 -15.13
C ARG A 237 -7.99 16.63 -15.95
N ARG A 238 -8.29 15.36 -16.21
CA ARG A 238 -9.59 14.89 -16.65
C ARG A 238 -10.37 14.45 -15.41
N SER A 239 -11.37 15.22 -14.99
CA SER A 239 -12.25 14.81 -13.88
C SER A 239 -13.02 13.52 -14.21
N SER A 240 -13.61 12.89 -13.20
CA SER A 240 -14.52 11.74 -13.36
C SER A 240 -15.71 12.02 -14.28
N SER A 241 -16.15 13.29 -14.37
CA SER A 241 -17.19 13.74 -15.31
C SER A 241 -16.72 13.85 -16.78
N GLY A 242 -15.42 13.64 -17.03
CA GLY A 242 -14.81 13.77 -18.35
C GLY A 242 -14.35 15.19 -18.72
N VAL A 243 -14.63 16.20 -17.87
CA VAL A 243 -14.14 17.57 -18.09
C VAL A 243 -12.62 17.62 -17.95
N VAL A 244 -11.95 18.18 -18.95
CA VAL A 244 -10.50 18.36 -19.01
C VAL A 244 -10.15 19.79 -18.65
N THR A 245 -9.25 19.97 -17.70
CA THR A 245 -8.79 21.29 -17.27
C THR A 245 -7.27 21.27 -17.15
N LYS A 246 -6.60 22.24 -17.77
CA LYS A 246 -5.19 22.49 -17.51
C LYS A 246 -5.07 23.14 -16.14
N ILE A 247 -4.35 22.50 -15.23
CA ILE A 247 -4.24 22.93 -13.84
C ILE A 247 -2.87 23.49 -13.48
N ALA A 248 -1.84 23.14 -14.25
CA ALA A 248 -0.47 23.60 -14.02
C ALA A 248 0.38 23.49 -15.30
N ALA A 249 1.61 23.98 -15.21
CA ALA A 249 2.66 23.80 -16.19
C ALA A 249 4.01 23.77 -15.45
N THR A 250 4.90 22.84 -15.77
CA THR A 250 6.18 22.65 -15.06
C THR A 250 7.27 23.65 -15.47
N LYS A 251 7.00 24.54 -16.45
CA LYS A 251 7.83 25.67 -16.91
C LYS A 251 9.34 25.37 -16.90
N GLY A 252 9.81 24.73 -17.96
CA GLY A 252 11.23 24.48 -18.21
C GLY A 252 11.39 23.62 -19.46
N THR A 253 12.58 23.60 -20.06
CA THR A 253 12.88 22.76 -21.23
C THR A 253 13.14 21.30 -20.83
N GLY A 254 12.50 20.79 -19.79
CA GLY A 254 12.75 19.44 -19.30
C GLY A 254 11.46 18.71 -19.03
N GLU A 255 11.51 17.43 -19.38
CA GLU A 255 10.47 16.44 -19.19
C GLU A 255 10.12 16.32 -17.70
N SER A 256 8.85 16.04 -17.42
CA SER A 256 8.46 15.55 -16.09
C SER A 256 8.69 14.05 -16.08
N SER A 257 8.99 13.45 -14.93
CA SER A 257 9.18 11.99 -14.77
C SER A 257 8.19 11.40 -13.77
N GLY A 258 6.96 11.92 -13.79
CA GLY A 258 5.85 11.44 -12.97
C GLY A 258 5.06 12.53 -12.25
N ILE A 259 3.79 12.18 -11.97
CA ILE A 259 2.86 12.91 -11.11
C ILE A 259 2.44 11.93 -10.01
N TYR A 260 2.58 12.30 -8.74
CA TYR A 260 2.18 11.46 -7.61
C TYR A 260 1.11 12.18 -6.80
N ASP A 261 -0.04 11.56 -6.60
CA ASP A 261 -1.03 12.06 -5.65
C ASP A 261 -0.67 11.60 -4.23
N ILE A 262 -0.22 12.54 -3.39
CA ILE A 262 0.11 12.27 -1.98
C ILE A 262 -0.98 12.76 -1.02
N SER A 263 -2.17 13.07 -1.54
CA SER A 263 -3.25 13.63 -0.72
C SER A 263 -3.66 12.68 0.41
N GLU A 264 -3.79 11.39 0.12
CA GLU A 264 -4.14 10.37 1.13
C GLU A 264 -3.09 10.29 2.24
N LEU A 265 -1.79 10.36 1.90
CA LEU A 265 -0.71 10.37 2.87
C LEU A 265 -0.76 11.57 3.81
N LEU A 266 -1.41 12.66 3.38
CA LEU A 266 -1.55 13.90 4.12
C LEU A 266 -2.94 14.06 4.77
N ASP A 267 -3.80 13.03 4.72
CA ASP A 267 -5.19 13.08 5.18
C ASP A 267 -5.99 14.23 4.52
N LEU A 268 -5.77 14.42 3.22
CA LEU A 268 -6.47 15.39 2.38
C LEU A 268 -7.33 14.67 1.35
N ASP A 269 -8.36 15.36 0.87
CA ASP A 269 -9.21 14.86 -0.23
C ASP A 269 -8.32 14.47 -1.43
N PRO A 270 -8.60 13.36 -2.15
CA PRO A 270 -7.82 12.97 -3.32
C PRO A 270 -7.62 14.11 -4.31
N ALA A 271 -6.48 14.12 -5.00
CA ALA A 271 -6.04 15.16 -5.94
C ALA A 271 -5.85 16.57 -5.33
N SER A 272 -5.72 16.69 -4.00
CA SER A 272 -5.42 17.94 -3.29
C SER A 272 -3.95 18.33 -3.35
N VAL A 273 -3.03 17.36 -3.26
CA VAL A 273 -1.59 17.60 -3.24
C VAL A 273 -0.90 16.62 -4.17
N LEU A 274 -0.38 17.16 -5.28
CA LEU A 274 0.37 16.39 -6.27
C LEU A 274 1.85 16.74 -6.18
N LEU A 275 2.72 15.73 -6.15
CA LEU A 275 4.15 15.91 -6.39
C LEU A 275 4.42 15.71 -7.87
N VAL A 276 5.10 16.66 -8.48
CA VAL A 276 5.55 16.54 -9.87
C VAL A 276 7.06 16.74 -9.89
N ASN A 277 7.79 15.76 -10.40
CA ASN A 277 9.21 15.93 -10.62
C ASN A 277 9.45 16.48 -12.03
N SER A 278 10.52 17.25 -12.17
CA SER A 278 11.02 17.78 -13.43
C SER A 278 12.47 17.34 -13.57
N MET A 279 12.77 16.69 -14.69
CA MET A 279 14.10 16.21 -15.06
C MET A 279 15.00 17.31 -15.64
N THR A 280 14.60 18.59 -15.55
CA THR A 280 15.49 19.70 -15.89
C THR A 280 16.79 19.64 -15.07
N CYS A 281 17.86 20.31 -15.50
CA CYS A 281 19.03 20.54 -14.67
C CYS A 281 19.00 22.00 -14.13
N PRO A 282 18.90 22.24 -12.81
CA PRO A 282 18.82 21.25 -11.72
C PRO A 282 17.46 20.53 -11.69
N THR A 283 17.47 19.27 -11.25
CA THR A 283 16.22 18.51 -11.06
C THR A 283 15.42 19.18 -9.96
N SER A 284 14.11 19.28 -10.17
CA SER A 284 13.22 19.91 -9.20
C SER A 284 12.01 19.04 -8.94
N MET A 285 11.49 19.10 -7.72
CA MET A 285 10.20 18.53 -7.36
C MET A 285 9.29 19.69 -6.97
N SER A 286 8.20 19.84 -7.69
CA SER A 286 7.17 20.84 -7.42
C SER A 286 6.00 20.20 -6.69
N VAL A 287 5.49 20.87 -5.67
CA VAL A 287 4.24 20.50 -5.01
C VAL A 287 3.13 21.35 -5.62
N ILE A 288 2.13 20.70 -6.20
CA ILE A 288 0.91 21.35 -6.68
C ILE A 288 -0.15 21.13 -5.61
N VAL A 289 -0.51 22.20 -4.90
CA VAL A 289 -1.68 22.20 -4.01
C VAL A 289 -2.86 22.65 -4.85
N ASN A 290 -3.78 21.74 -5.14
CA ASN A 290 -5.01 22.02 -5.87
C ASN A 290 -6.07 22.55 -4.89
N PRO A 291 -6.41 23.84 -4.92
CA PRO A 291 -7.37 24.42 -3.99
C PRO A 291 -8.83 24.01 -4.24
N LEU A 292 -9.11 23.25 -5.31
CA LEU A 292 -10.46 22.94 -5.80
C LEU A 292 -11.09 21.66 -5.20
N THR A 293 -10.38 20.93 -4.34
CA THR A 293 -10.83 19.61 -3.84
C THR A 293 -11.62 19.67 -2.54
N LYS A 294 -11.66 20.83 -1.84
CA LYS A 294 -12.58 20.98 -0.72
C LYS A 294 -14.00 21.00 -1.27
N THR A 295 -14.60 19.82 -1.37
CA THR A 295 -16.04 19.70 -1.60
C THR A 295 -16.70 20.44 -0.45
N ASP A 296 -17.28 21.59 -0.75
CA ASP A 296 -18.08 22.34 0.20
C ASP A 296 -19.12 21.37 0.77
N THR A 297 -18.94 21.00 2.04
CA THR A 297 -20.03 20.45 2.84
C THR A 297 -21.21 21.39 2.67
N SER A 298 -22.26 20.87 2.05
CA SER A 298 -23.48 21.57 1.64
C SER A 298 -23.71 22.89 2.39
N GLY A 299 -23.52 24.02 1.70
CA GLY A 299 -23.93 25.31 2.21
C GLY A 299 -25.41 25.27 2.65
N PRO A 300 -25.79 26.00 3.71
CA PRO A 300 -27.14 25.96 4.24
C PRO A 300 -28.15 26.28 3.12
N THR A 301 -29.13 25.40 2.96
CA THR A 301 -30.19 25.47 1.95
C THR A 301 -30.84 26.85 1.91
N SER A 302 -31.11 27.35 0.70
CA SER A 302 -31.67 28.66 0.34
C SER A 302 -33.14 28.87 0.74
N HIS A 303 -33.56 28.47 1.94
CA HIS A 303 -34.88 28.77 2.48
C HIS A 303 -34.78 29.83 3.58
N PRO A 304 -34.94 31.13 3.24
CA PRO A 304 -35.10 32.17 4.24
C PRO A 304 -36.50 32.07 4.83
N THR A 305 -36.62 31.65 6.09
CA THR A 305 -37.82 31.89 6.87
C THR A 305 -37.91 33.40 7.11
N ASN A 306 -38.84 34.06 6.42
CA ASN A 306 -39.11 35.49 6.58
C ASN A 306 -39.47 35.80 8.04
N ALA A 307 -38.58 36.51 8.74
CA ALA A 307 -38.92 37.24 9.95
C ALA A 307 -38.46 38.69 9.76
N GLU A 308 -39.45 39.57 9.61
CA GLU A 308 -39.30 41.01 9.54
C GLU A 308 -38.62 41.55 10.82
N GLY A 309 -37.55 42.31 10.64
CA GLY A 309 -36.90 43.05 11.72
C GLY A 309 -35.74 43.89 11.19
N GLN A 310 -35.90 45.21 11.18
CA GLN A 310 -34.95 46.18 10.63
C GLN A 310 -33.51 46.06 11.18
N PRO A 311 -32.48 46.35 10.36
CA PRO A 311 -31.09 46.28 10.78
C PRO A 311 -30.70 47.52 11.59
N SER A 312 -30.33 47.30 12.85
CA SER A 312 -29.57 48.25 13.65
C SER A 312 -28.51 47.48 14.44
N LYS A 313 -27.29 47.41 13.90
CA LYS A 313 -26.02 47.49 14.63
C LYS A 313 -24.80 47.35 13.71
N THR A 314 -23.82 48.18 14.03
CA THR A 314 -22.50 48.42 13.44
C THR A 314 -21.65 47.14 13.30
N PRO A 315 -20.70 47.06 12.35
CA PRO A 315 -19.95 45.84 12.06
C PRO A 315 -19.21 45.31 13.29
N THR A 316 -19.41 44.03 13.60
CA THR A 316 -18.68 43.37 14.69
C THR A 316 -17.37 42.79 14.17
N LYS A 317 -16.35 42.99 14.99
CA LYS A 317 -14.95 42.54 15.00
C LYS A 317 -14.49 41.44 14.01
N LYS A 318 -13.24 41.63 13.59
CA LYS A 318 -12.29 40.71 12.93
C LYS A 318 -12.54 39.23 13.31
N PRO A 319 -12.47 38.29 12.33
CA PRO A 319 -12.72 36.87 12.58
C PRO A 319 -11.90 36.33 13.75
N THR A 320 -12.61 35.69 14.68
CA THR A 320 -12.08 34.93 15.80
C THR A 320 -11.31 33.70 15.30
N ALA A 321 -10.33 33.29 16.10
CA ALA A 321 -9.40 32.19 15.90
C ALA A 321 -10.03 30.88 15.36
N SER A 322 -9.16 30.08 14.73
CA SER A 322 -9.38 28.72 14.22
C SER A 322 -10.29 27.84 15.10
N PRO A 323 -10.95 26.82 14.53
CA PRO A 323 -11.91 25.98 15.24
C PRO A 323 -11.33 25.47 16.55
N VAL A 324 -12.06 25.69 17.63
CA VAL A 324 -11.72 25.20 18.96
C VAL A 324 -11.78 23.68 18.90
N THR A 325 -10.64 23.02 19.11
CA THR A 325 -10.55 21.58 19.42
C THR A 325 -11.47 21.31 20.62
N SER A 326 -12.51 20.51 20.41
CA SER A 326 -13.56 20.27 21.40
C SER A 326 -13.16 19.21 22.42
N CYS A 327 -12.12 19.51 23.18
CA CYS A 327 -11.69 18.63 24.25
C CYS A 327 -12.78 18.47 25.34
N GLY A 328 -12.97 17.25 25.83
CA GLY A 328 -13.92 16.85 26.85
C GLY A 328 -15.15 16.09 26.32
N ASN A 329 -15.12 15.56 25.09
CA ASN A 329 -16.23 14.76 24.54
C ASN A 329 -16.06 13.23 24.77
N GLY A 330 -14.95 12.82 25.38
CA GLY A 330 -14.62 11.42 25.67
C GLY A 330 -14.05 10.64 24.49
N ILE A 331 -13.79 11.29 23.35
CA ILE A 331 -13.25 10.71 22.13
C ILE A 331 -12.02 11.52 21.75
N CYS A 332 -10.83 10.91 21.79
CA CYS A 332 -9.64 11.59 21.29
C CYS A 332 -9.65 11.61 19.76
N GLU A 333 -9.93 12.78 19.20
CA GLU A 333 -10.00 13.02 17.76
C GLU A 333 -8.59 13.12 17.14
N LEU A 334 -8.48 12.99 15.81
CA LEU A 334 -7.21 13.05 15.07
C LEU A 334 -6.40 14.35 15.33
N ASN A 335 -7.08 15.43 15.70
CA ASN A 335 -6.50 16.74 15.96
C ASN A 335 -6.28 17.01 17.46
N GLU A 336 -6.49 16.00 18.30
CA GLU A 336 -6.35 16.09 19.74
C GLU A 336 -5.13 15.29 20.19
N TYR A 337 -4.22 15.96 20.89
CA TYR A 337 -3.00 15.37 21.40
C TYR A 337 -3.07 15.32 22.92
N SER A 338 -2.39 14.35 23.55
CA SER A 338 -2.43 14.15 25.00
C SER A 338 -1.97 15.36 25.83
N ASP A 339 -1.14 16.23 25.24
CA ASP A 339 -0.62 17.47 25.84
C ASP A 339 -1.58 18.66 25.71
N VAL A 340 -2.47 18.64 24.71
CA VAL A 340 -3.47 19.70 24.46
C VAL A 340 -4.85 19.29 25.00
N CYS A 341 -5.22 18.02 24.88
CA CYS A 341 -6.49 17.46 25.29
C CYS A 341 -6.30 16.22 26.17
N GLN A 342 -5.81 16.44 27.39
CA GLN A 342 -5.62 15.35 28.36
C GLN A 342 -6.94 14.67 28.76
N ALA A 343 -8.08 15.38 28.66
CA ALA A 343 -9.39 14.83 29.03
C ALA A 343 -9.79 13.64 28.15
N ASP A 344 -9.51 13.71 26.84
CA ASP A 344 -9.91 12.67 25.89
C ASP A 344 -8.72 11.79 25.45
N CYS A 345 -7.52 12.39 25.36
CA CYS A 345 -6.30 11.76 24.87
C CYS A 345 -5.28 11.41 25.96
N GLY A 346 -5.64 11.58 27.24
CA GLY A 346 -4.79 11.19 28.36
C GLY A 346 -4.47 9.69 28.38
N SER A 347 -3.49 9.29 29.19
CA SER A 347 -3.14 7.88 29.39
C SER A 347 -4.35 7.10 29.87
N GLN A 348 -4.66 6.00 29.19
CA GLN A 348 -5.75 5.10 29.53
C GLN A 348 -5.20 3.77 30.05
N THR A 349 -5.97 3.08 30.89
CA THR A 349 -5.64 1.77 31.43
C THR A 349 -6.73 0.78 31.08
N LEU A 350 -6.42 -0.17 30.19
CA LEU A 350 -7.27 -1.33 29.96
C LEU A 350 -7.01 -2.38 31.05
N THR A 351 -8.04 -2.73 31.82
CA THR A 351 -7.88 -3.67 32.94
C THR A 351 -8.73 -4.93 32.75
N THR A 352 -8.12 -6.10 32.93
CA THR A 352 -8.73 -7.44 32.76
C THR A 352 -8.89 -8.15 34.12
N ASN A 353 -9.50 -7.47 35.11
CA ASN A 353 -9.52 -7.74 36.57
C ASN A 353 -10.07 -9.11 37.06
N THR A 354 -9.61 -10.22 36.49
CA THR A 354 -10.05 -11.56 36.85
C THR A 354 -8.83 -12.46 37.01
N VAL A 355 -8.55 -12.85 38.25
CA VAL A 355 -7.54 -13.86 38.58
C VAL A 355 -8.26 -15.15 38.92
N ASP A 356 -7.87 -16.23 38.27
CA ASP A 356 -8.27 -17.58 38.64
C ASP A 356 -7.06 -18.35 39.21
N GLY A 357 -7.22 -19.63 39.50
CA GLY A 357 -6.18 -20.50 40.03
C GLY A 357 -4.98 -20.75 39.10
N SER A 358 -5.05 -20.36 37.82
CA SER A 358 -4.05 -20.67 36.79
C SER A 358 -2.87 -19.69 36.74
N GLY A 359 -1.68 -20.21 36.45
CA GLY A 359 -0.49 -19.39 36.25
C GLY A 359 0.67 -20.20 35.71
N ALA A 360 1.62 -19.52 35.08
CA ALA A 360 2.82 -20.13 34.51
C ALA A 360 4.01 -19.15 34.58
N PRO A 361 5.26 -19.62 34.50
CA PRO A 361 6.45 -18.76 34.50
C PRO A 361 6.48 -17.74 33.35
N GLY A 362 5.75 -18.00 32.26
CA GLY A 362 5.57 -17.05 31.17
C GLY A 362 4.14 -17.00 30.63
N ALA A 363 3.80 -15.88 30.00
CA ALA A 363 2.53 -15.71 29.29
C ALA A 363 2.72 -14.89 28.01
N MET A 364 2.20 -15.40 26.90
CA MET A 364 2.16 -14.71 25.60
C MET A 364 0.73 -14.29 25.29
N PHE A 365 0.55 -13.08 24.74
CA PHE A 365 -0.75 -12.57 24.30
C PHE A 365 -0.55 -11.51 23.22
N GLN A 366 -1.64 -11.13 22.54
CA GLN A 366 -1.63 -10.07 21.54
C GLN A 366 -2.70 -9.02 21.79
N VAL A 367 -2.45 -7.82 21.27
CA VAL A 367 -3.37 -6.69 21.31
C VAL A 367 -3.47 -6.05 19.91
N LYS A 368 -4.60 -5.40 19.61
CA LYS A 368 -4.82 -4.67 18.36
C LYS A 368 -5.26 -3.24 18.64
N ALA A 369 -4.64 -2.27 17.99
CA ALA A 369 -5.11 -0.89 17.96
C ALA A 369 -6.23 -0.73 16.93
N VAL A 370 -7.39 -0.20 17.32
CA VAL A 370 -8.59 -0.19 16.44
C VAL A 370 -9.17 1.18 16.12
N ARG A 371 -8.71 2.25 16.78
CA ARG A 371 -9.20 3.61 16.52
C ARG A 371 -8.12 4.64 16.19
N ARG A 372 -6.89 4.39 16.63
CA ARG A 372 -5.74 5.29 16.47
C ARG A 372 -4.47 4.55 16.85
N ASP A 373 -3.34 5.17 16.58
CA ASP A 373 -2.05 4.73 17.09
C ASP A 373 -2.03 4.73 18.62
N ILE A 374 -1.38 3.73 19.21
CA ILE A 374 -1.30 3.54 20.65
C ILE A 374 0.15 3.35 21.06
N LYS A 375 0.52 3.94 22.19
CA LYS A 375 1.81 3.74 22.83
C LYS A 375 1.62 3.01 24.15
N VAL A 376 2.08 1.76 24.24
CA VAL A 376 2.09 0.99 25.49
C VAL A 376 3.33 1.39 26.30
N THR A 377 3.11 1.90 27.50
CA THR A 377 4.18 2.43 28.37
C THR A 377 4.44 1.59 29.61
N SER A 378 3.49 0.74 30.00
CA SER A 378 3.62 -0.14 31.17
C SER A 378 2.68 -1.34 31.02
N LEU A 379 2.99 -2.41 31.75
CA LEU A 379 2.12 -3.57 31.93
C LEU A 379 1.97 -3.86 33.42
N SER A 380 0.94 -4.62 33.76
CA SER A 380 0.73 -5.08 35.13
C SER A 380 0.09 -6.46 35.11
N PHE A 381 0.45 -7.29 36.08
CA PHE A 381 -0.03 -8.66 36.17
C PHE A 381 -0.16 -9.09 37.63
N PHE A 382 -0.90 -10.17 37.88
CA PHE A 382 -0.93 -10.79 39.20
C PHE A 382 0.17 -11.83 39.29
N SER A 383 0.90 -11.88 40.39
CA SER A 383 1.98 -12.83 40.61
C SER A 383 1.51 -14.02 41.45
N GLY A 384 2.19 -15.16 41.34
CA GLY A 384 1.83 -16.38 42.10
C GLY A 384 2.04 -16.25 43.60
N SER A 385 3.09 -15.55 44.02
CA SER A 385 3.49 -15.32 45.42
C SER A 385 4.12 -13.94 45.63
N VAL A 386 4.25 -13.52 46.89
CA VAL A 386 4.90 -12.25 47.28
C VAL A 386 6.41 -12.48 47.44
N ASN A 387 7.22 -11.87 46.59
CA ASN A 387 8.69 -11.88 46.61
C ASN A 387 9.25 -10.72 45.76
N THR A 388 10.57 -10.65 45.59
CA THR A 388 11.19 -9.87 44.52
C THR A 388 11.75 -10.85 43.50
N ASP A 389 11.48 -10.62 42.22
CA ASP A 389 11.92 -11.52 41.15
C ASP A 389 12.24 -10.78 39.87
N LEU A 390 13.05 -11.40 39.01
CA LEU A 390 13.35 -10.87 37.68
C LEU A 390 12.12 -11.03 36.79
N VAL A 391 11.68 -9.92 36.19
CA VAL A 391 10.66 -9.88 35.15
C VAL A 391 11.31 -9.41 33.87
N GLU A 392 11.00 -10.09 32.77
CA GLU A 392 11.32 -9.63 31.44
C GLU A 392 10.05 -9.50 30.61
N VAL A 393 9.97 -8.46 29.80
CA VAL A 393 8.90 -8.27 28.84
C VAL A 393 9.51 -8.14 27.47
N TYR A 394 9.08 -9.01 26.56
CA TYR A 394 9.40 -8.95 25.16
C TYR A 394 8.18 -8.53 24.36
N THR A 395 8.43 -7.93 23.20
CA THR A 395 7.38 -7.54 22.26
C THR A 395 7.72 -7.97 20.84
N ARG A 396 6.70 -8.23 20.03
CA ARG A 396 6.85 -8.62 18.62
C ARG A 396 5.74 -7.99 17.76
N PRO A 397 6.07 -7.32 16.64
CA PRO A 397 5.07 -6.87 15.67
C PRO A 397 4.28 -8.04 15.06
N GLY A 398 2.96 -7.90 14.96
CA GLY A 398 2.06 -8.94 14.49
C GLY A 398 1.66 -9.96 15.57
N GLU A 399 1.03 -11.06 15.13
CA GLU A 399 0.57 -12.15 15.99
C GLU A 399 1.74 -13.02 16.48
N TYR A 400 1.69 -13.54 17.70
CA TYR A 400 2.73 -14.47 18.20
C TYR A 400 2.49 -15.92 17.80
N ILE A 401 1.29 -16.23 17.28
CA ILE A 401 0.91 -17.57 16.85
C ILE A 401 1.91 -18.03 15.78
N ASP A 402 2.37 -19.28 15.89
CA ASP A 402 3.46 -19.88 15.10
C ASP A 402 4.88 -19.32 15.38
N HIS A 403 5.03 -18.46 16.39
CA HIS A 403 6.29 -17.85 16.83
C HIS A 403 6.59 -18.05 18.32
N GLU A 404 5.92 -19.00 18.98
CA GLU A 404 6.03 -19.28 20.41
C GLU A 404 7.41 -19.79 20.81
N LEU A 405 8.07 -20.49 19.89
CA LEU A 405 9.39 -21.12 20.10
C LEU A 405 10.52 -20.41 19.35
N SER A 406 10.22 -19.32 18.64
CA SER A 406 11.21 -18.56 17.88
C SER A 406 11.63 -17.31 18.64
N GLN A 407 12.91 -16.96 18.55
CA GLN A 407 13.41 -15.65 19.00
C GLN A 407 13.22 -14.56 17.93
N ASP A 408 12.90 -14.95 16.68
CA ASP A 408 12.83 -14.03 15.56
C ASP A 408 11.70 -13.01 15.73
N GLY A 409 12.07 -11.73 15.73
CA GLY A 409 11.15 -10.60 15.84
C GLY A 409 10.73 -10.24 17.27
N TRP A 410 11.23 -10.94 18.28
CA TRP A 410 11.04 -10.57 19.69
C TRP A 410 12.12 -9.59 20.16
N GLU A 411 11.69 -8.48 20.74
CA GLU A 411 12.57 -7.44 21.29
C GLU A 411 12.29 -7.26 22.78
N LEU A 412 13.35 -7.21 23.59
CA LEU A 412 13.26 -6.95 25.03
C LEU A 412 12.91 -5.47 25.27
N VAL A 413 11.80 -5.21 25.94
CA VAL A 413 11.30 -3.85 26.24
C VAL A 413 11.29 -3.52 27.73
N PHE A 414 11.56 -4.51 28.59
CA PHE A 414 11.75 -4.32 30.02
C PHE A 414 12.55 -5.49 30.59
N SER A 415 13.53 -5.22 31.46
CA SER A 415 14.17 -6.23 32.31
C SER A 415 14.51 -5.63 33.67
N GLY A 416 13.94 -6.21 34.75
CA GLY A 416 14.14 -5.66 36.08
C GLY A 416 13.63 -6.53 37.22
N ASN A 417 14.19 -6.31 38.41
CA ASN A 417 13.70 -6.94 39.64
C ASN A 417 12.45 -6.18 40.13
N VAL A 418 11.30 -6.86 40.18
CA VAL A 418 10.01 -6.28 40.54
C VAL A 418 9.50 -6.88 41.85
N GLY A 419 8.93 -6.04 42.72
CA GLY A 419 8.26 -6.46 43.94
C GLY A 419 6.89 -7.09 43.64
N MET A 420 6.83 -8.41 43.66
CA MET A 420 5.63 -9.21 43.44
C MET A 420 4.66 -9.07 44.61
N LEU A 421 3.36 -8.89 44.31
CA LEU A 421 2.31 -8.66 45.30
C LEU A 421 1.38 -9.88 45.48
N GLY A 422 1.66 -10.98 44.79
CA GLY A 422 0.90 -12.22 44.85
C GLY A 422 -0.48 -12.13 44.18
N ARG A 423 -1.31 -13.15 44.41
CA ARG A 423 -2.58 -13.35 43.68
C ARG A 423 -3.67 -12.33 44.00
N ASN A 424 -3.51 -11.57 45.08
CA ASN A 424 -4.55 -10.69 45.62
C ASN A 424 -4.32 -9.21 45.31
N ALA A 425 -3.21 -8.86 44.65
CA ALA A 425 -2.86 -7.48 44.33
C ALA A 425 -2.07 -7.41 43.02
N LEU A 426 -2.36 -6.38 42.23
CA LEU A 426 -1.76 -6.20 40.92
C LEU A 426 -0.31 -5.73 41.04
N THR A 427 0.62 -6.50 40.49
CA THR A 427 2.03 -6.11 40.37
C THR A 427 2.20 -5.26 39.11
N THR A 428 2.62 -4.00 39.29
CA THR A 428 3.07 -3.15 38.19
C THR A 428 4.57 -3.29 37.97
N ILE A 429 4.99 -3.38 36.71
CA ILE A 429 6.42 -3.42 36.36
C ILE A 429 7.03 -2.01 36.29
N GLY A 430 6.21 -0.95 36.38
CA GLY A 430 6.63 0.42 36.09
C GLY A 430 6.66 0.73 34.60
N THR A 431 7.48 1.70 34.20
CA THR A 431 7.63 2.12 32.81
C THR A 431 8.51 1.14 32.04
N LEU A 432 8.13 0.78 30.82
CA LEU A 432 8.97 0.04 29.89
C LEU A 432 10.23 0.86 29.53
N ASP A 433 11.37 0.19 29.34
CA ASP A 433 12.61 0.83 28.90
C ASP A 433 12.43 1.41 27.49
N THR A 434 11.71 0.68 26.64
CA THR A 434 11.27 1.13 25.32
C THR A 434 9.75 1.01 25.26
N ALA A 435 9.07 2.15 25.15
CA ALA A 435 7.63 2.16 24.96
C ALA A 435 7.26 1.62 23.57
N VAL A 436 6.22 0.78 23.52
CA VAL A 436 5.86 0.03 22.32
C VAL A 436 4.79 0.77 21.53
N GLN A 437 5.09 1.11 20.28
CA GLN A 437 4.18 1.78 19.36
C GLN A 437 3.38 0.76 18.56
N ILE A 438 2.07 0.95 18.50
CA ILE A 438 1.13 0.10 17.76
C ILE A 438 0.35 1.02 16.82
N PRO A 439 0.62 1.00 15.51
CA PRO A 439 -0.12 1.82 14.56
C PRO A 439 -1.60 1.40 14.51
N LEU A 440 -2.49 2.27 14.04
CA LEU A 440 -3.88 1.94 13.75
C LEU A 440 -3.96 0.66 12.92
N ASP A 441 -4.87 -0.22 13.30
CA ASP A 441 -5.06 -1.58 12.77
C ASP A 441 -3.87 -2.54 12.94
N GLY A 442 -2.78 -2.08 13.55
CA GLY A 442 -1.63 -2.89 13.92
C GLY A 442 -1.94 -3.87 15.05
N ILE A 443 -1.37 -5.07 14.92
CA ILE A 443 -1.33 -6.09 15.98
C ILE A 443 0.07 -6.07 16.59
N GLN A 444 0.14 -6.16 17.92
CA GLN A 444 1.38 -6.29 18.66
C GLN A 444 1.24 -7.41 19.68
N SER A 445 2.25 -8.27 19.74
CA SER A 445 2.33 -9.35 20.72
C SER A 445 3.30 -9.04 21.86
N PHE A 446 3.02 -9.60 23.02
CA PHE A 446 3.81 -9.45 24.24
C PHE A 446 4.07 -10.82 24.86
N PHE A 447 5.26 -10.96 25.43
CA PHE A 447 5.66 -12.11 26.22
C PHE A 447 6.22 -11.62 27.55
N ILE A 448 5.57 -12.00 28.65
CA ILE A 448 6.02 -11.68 30.00
C ILE A 448 6.61 -12.95 30.60
N THR A 449 7.82 -12.87 31.16
CA THR A 449 8.46 -13.96 31.91
C THR A 449 8.77 -13.53 33.33
N VAL A 450 8.74 -14.50 34.24
CA VAL A 450 9.18 -14.35 35.63
C VAL A 450 10.07 -15.54 36.00
N ALA A 451 11.23 -15.27 36.61
CA ALA A 451 12.25 -16.30 36.77
C ALA A 451 11.90 -17.40 37.79
N ASN A 452 11.31 -17.05 38.93
CA ASN A 452 11.03 -17.96 40.05
C ASN A 452 9.60 -17.80 40.61
N ASN A 453 8.68 -17.24 39.80
CA ASN A 453 7.29 -17.02 40.16
C ASN A 453 6.38 -17.42 38.98
N ASN A 454 5.10 -17.08 39.04
CA ASN A 454 4.16 -17.26 37.94
C ASN A 454 3.48 -15.94 37.58
N VAL A 455 3.28 -15.71 36.29
CA VAL A 455 2.26 -14.80 35.77
C VAL A 455 0.92 -15.50 35.93
N MET A 456 0.03 -14.89 36.70
CA MET A 456 -1.29 -15.42 36.99
C MET A 456 -2.30 -14.91 35.97
N TYR A 457 -3.18 -15.81 35.54
CA TYR A 457 -4.22 -15.52 34.56
C TYR A 457 -5.42 -16.43 34.81
N GLN A 458 -6.56 -16.07 34.22
CA GLN A 458 -7.71 -16.96 34.18
C GLN A 458 -7.65 -17.90 32.99
N LYS A 459 -8.29 -19.06 33.09
CA LYS A 459 -8.40 -19.97 31.96
C LYS A 459 -9.27 -19.35 30.85
N GLY A 460 -8.70 -19.23 29.66
CA GLY A 460 -9.41 -18.75 28.46
C GLY A 460 -10.36 -19.78 27.85
N THR A 461 -11.10 -19.35 26.83
CA THR A 461 -12.00 -20.17 26.01
C THR A 461 -11.30 -20.69 24.75
N SER A 462 -10.57 -19.82 24.06
CA SER A 462 -9.84 -20.12 22.83
C SER A 462 -8.75 -19.09 22.63
N GLU A 463 -7.54 -19.55 22.35
CA GLU A 463 -6.43 -18.71 21.92
C GLU A 463 -6.83 -17.82 20.74
N GLY A 464 -6.36 -16.56 20.74
CA GLY A 464 -6.65 -15.58 19.70
C GLY A 464 -8.06 -15.00 19.74
N SER A 465 -8.92 -15.40 20.68
CA SER A 465 -10.25 -14.77 20.83
C SER A 465 -10.15 -13.42 21.56
N MET A 466 -10.89 -12.41 21.11
CA MET A 466 -10.96 -11.12 21.82
C MET A 466 -11.57 -11.31 23.21
N PHE A 467 -10.87 -10.84 24.25
CA PHE A 467 -11.32 -10.92 25.63
C PHE A 467 -11.86 -9.58 26.16
N ALA A 468 -11.17 -8.48 25.88
CA ALA A 468 -11.54 -7.16 26.39
C ALA A 468 -11.23 -6.05 25.37
N THR A 469 -11.95 -4.93 25.49
CA THR A 469 -11.66 -3.72 24.73
C THR A 469 -12.19 -2.49 25.47
N ASP A 470 -11.48 -1.37 25.35
CA ASP A 470 -11.95 -0.03 25.74
C ASP A 470 -12.44 0.79 24.52
N GLY A 471 -12.57 0.13 23.37
CA GLY A 471 -12.91 0.76 22.09
C GLY A 471 -11.71 1.32 21.34
N THR A 472 -10.55 1.53 21.96
CA THR A 472 -9.30 1.98 21.32
C THR A 472 -8.31 0.83 21.14
N LEU A 473 -8.17 -0.02 22.17
CA LEU A 473 -7.35 -1.22 22.18
C LEU A 473 -8.23 -2.46 22.33
N GLN A 474 -7.92 -3.53 21.61
CA GLN A 474 -8.46 -4.86 21.82
C GLN A 474 -7.40 -5.77 22.42
N PHE A 475 -7.76 -6.50 23.47
CA PHE A 475 -6.92 -7.50 24.13
C PHE A 475 -7.43 -8.90 23.81
N TYR A 476 -6.53 -9.78 23.38
CA TYR A 476 -6.86 -11.15 22.95
C TYR A 476 -6.35 -12.18 23.95
N GLN A 477 -7.09 -13.28 24.09
CA GLN A 477 -6.69 -14.42 24.89
C GLN A 477 -5.42 -15.04 24.31
N GLY A 478 -4.46 -15.34 25.18
CA GLY A 478 -3.19 -15.95 24.79
C GLY A 478 -2.90 -17.26 25.52
N ILE A 479 -1.63 -17.60 25.63
CA ILE A 479 -1.15 -18.86 26.23
C ILE A 479 -0.25 -18.62 27.43
N GLY A 480 -0.30 -19.56 28.38
CA GLY A 480 0.69 -19.67 29.45
C GLY A 480 1.74 -20.69 29.08
N LEU A 481 3.01 -20.35 29.32
CA LEU A 481 4.16 -21.20 29.01
C LEU A 481 4.75 -21.78 30.29
N THR A 482 4.64 -23.10 30.43
CA THR A 482 5.36 -23.88 31.44
C THR A 482 6.66 -24.37 30.80
N SER A 483 7.77 -24.25 31.54
CA SER A 483 9.12 -24.68 31.15
C SER A 483 9.19 -26.04 30.44
#